data_AF-A0A7Y6Y0P2-F1
#
_entry.id   AF-A0A7Y6Y0P2-F1
#
_cell.length_a   1.000
_cell.length_b   1.000
_cell.length_c   1.000
_cell.angle_alpha   90.00
_cell.angle_beta   90.00
_cell.angle_gamma   90.00
#
_symmetry.space_group_name_H-M   'P 1'
#
loop_
_entity.id
_entity.type
_entity.pdbx_description
1 polymer ?
#
loop_
_entity_poly.entity_id
_entity_poly.type
_entity_poly.pdbx_seq_one_letter_code
_entity_poly.pdbx_strand_id
1 'polypeptide(L)'
;MKVADTEIRKAILEQIEVARSVAPRDVAQAVTPEGEDWRKYLPRIRAEAVKLHGEGLLLFIRKKKVVSPEGLKGIYRFSKPEQE
;
A
#
# COMPACT_ATOMS: atom_id res chain seq x y z
N MET A 1 -11.36 -17.26 -4.82
CA MET A 1 -12.09 -15.97 -4.85
C MET A 1 -11.08 -14.89 -5.18
N LYS A 2 -11.30 -14.04 -6.20
CA LYS A 2 -10.36 -12.96 -6.52
C LYS A 2 -10.59 -11.82 -5.52
N VAL A 3 -9.57 -11.43 -4.76
CA VAL A 3 -9.62 -10.20 -3.94
C VAL A 3 -9.93 -9.02 -4.86
N ALA A 4 -10.95 -8.22 -4.51
CA ALA A 4 -11.32 -7.03 -5.28
C ALA A 4 -10.32 -5.89 -5.03
N ASP A 5 -10.09 -5.03 -6.03
CA ASP A 5 -9.21 -3.86 -5.87
C ASP A 5 -9.72 -2.93 -4.76
N THR A 6 -11.04 -2.87 -4.57
CA THR A 6 -11.68 -2.15 -3.45
C THR A 6 -11.26 -2.68 -2.08
N GLU A 7 -11.10 -4.00 -1.91
CA GLU A 7 -10.63 -4.57 -0.64
C GLU A 7 -9.15 -4.25 -0.41
N ILE A 8 -8.34 -4.30 -1.46
CA ILE A 8 -6.93 -3.90 -1.39
C ILE A 8 -6.83 -2.44 -0.96
N ARG A 9 -7.61 -1.55 -1.59
CA ARG A 9 -7.68 -0.13 -1.24
C ARG A 9 -8.03 0.06 0.24
N LYS A 10 -9.08 -0.62 0.71
CA LYS A 10 -9.52 -0.55 2.11
C LYS A 10 -8.43 -1.03 3.07
N ALA A 11 -7.83 -2.18 2.80
CA ALA A 11 -6.78 -2.74 3.64
C ALA A 11 -5.54 -1.84 3.74
N ILE A 12 -5.18 -1.14 2.66
CA ILE A 12 -4.11 -0.14 2.69
C ILE A 12 -4.46 0.98 3.68
N LEU A 13 -5.67 1.55 3.56
CA LEU A 13 -6.14 2.66 4.40
C LEU A 13 -6.20 2.27 5.88
N GLU A 14 -6.78 1.10 6.19
CA GLU A 14 -6.85 0.60 7.56
C GLU A 14 -5.46 0.40 8.16
N GLN A 15 -4.49 -0.13 7.41
CA GLN A 15 -3.13 -0.33 7.93
C GLN A 15 -2.34 0.96 8.11
N ILE A 16 -2.49 1.96 7.24
CA ILE A 16 -1.82 3.27 7.43
C ILE A 16 -2.47 4.10 8.55
N GLU A 17 -3.72 3.80 8.91
CA GLU A 17 -4.42 4.45 10.02
C GLU A 17 -3.93 3.89 11.37
N VAL A 18 -3.79 2.57 11.45
CA VAL A 18 -3.29 1.88 12.65
C VAL A 18 -1.77 2.05 12.82
N ALA A 19 -1.01 1.97 11.73
CA ALA A 19 0.45 2.04 11.76
C ALA A 19 0.97 3.32 11.10
N ARG A 20 1.94 3.97 11.75
CA ARG A 20 2.62 5.17 11.21
C ARG A 20 3.24 4.94 9.82
N SER A 21 3.64 3.70 9.53
CA SER A 21 4.08 3.30 8.20
C SER A 21 3.87 1.81 8.00
N VAL A 22 3.41 1.40 6.82
CA VAL A 22 3.16 -0.01 6.46
C VAL A 22 3.97 -0.40 5.23
N ALA A 23 4.46 -1.65 5.15
CA ALA A 23 5.07 -2.15 3.93
C ALA A 23 4.02 -2.77 3.00
N PRO A 24 4.20 -2.72 1.67
CA PRO A 24 3.28 -3.36 0.72
C PRO A 24 3.12 -4.87 0.94
N ARG A 25 4.13 -5.52 1.54
CA ARG A 25 4.07 -6.93 1.94
C ARG A 25 3.04 -7.19 3.04
N ASP A 26 2.94 -6.31 4.03
CA ASP A 26 2.01 -6.49 5.16
C ASP A 26 0.56 -6.36 4.70
N VAL A 27 0.31 -5.39 3.80
CA VAL A 27 -0.97 -5.28 3.10
C VAL A 27 -1.25 -6.55 2.28
N ALA A 28 -0.26 -7.03 1.51
CA ALA A 28 -0.43 -8.23 0.70
C ALA A 28 -0.78 -9.46 1.54
N GLN A 29 -0.09 -9.68 2.64
CA GLN A 29 -0.36 -10.80 3.54
C GLN A 29 -1.74 -10.69 4.19
N ALA A 30 -2.21 -9.47 4.50
CA ALA A 30 -3.52 -9.27 5.10
C ALA A 30 -4.68 -9.55 4.13
N VAL A 31 -4.52 -9.23 2.85
CA VAL A 31 -5.57 -9.45 1.83
C VAL A 31 -5.48 -10.82 1.16
N THR A 32 -4.35 -11.52 1.29
CA THR A 32 -4.15 -12.80 0.61
C THR A 32 -4.70 -13.94 1.47
N PRO A 33 -5.62 -14.75 0.94
CA PRO A 33 -6.13 -15.91 1.67
C PRO A 33 -5.04 -16.98 1.86
N GLU A 34 -5.21 -17.78 2.92
CA GLU A 34 -4.26 -18.83 3.30
C GLU A 34 -4.08 -19.85 2.15
N GLY A 35 -2.83 -20.07 1.74
CA GLY A 35 -2.48 -20.95 0.60
C GLY A 35 -2.34 -20.26 -0.76
N GLU A 36 -2.58 -18.95 -0.88
CA GLU A 36 -2.30 -18.18 -2.10
C GLU A 36 -0.96 -17.42 -2.05
N ASP A 37 -0.32 -17.26 -3.22
CA ASP A 37 0.86 -16.41 -3.35
C ASP A 37 0.54 -14.92 -3.19
N TRP A 38 0.91 -14.33 -2.05
CA TRP A 38 0.77 -12.89 -1.78
C TRP A 38 1.54 -12.01 -2.77
N ARG A 39 2.60 -12.55 -3.38
CA ARG A 39 3.46 -11.83 -4.34
C ARG A 39 2.70 -11.35 -5.58
N LYS A 40 1.62 -12.05 -5.98
CA LYS A 40 0.79 -11.66 -7.13
C LYS A 40 -0.09 -10.44 -6.85
N TYR A 41 -0.32 -10.12 -5.57
CA TYR A 41 -1.09 -8.95 -5.15
C TYR A 41 -0.24 -7.69 -5.06
N LEU A 42 1.08 -7.80 -4.92
CA LEU A 42 2.00 -6.65 -4.90
C LEU A 42 1.81 -5.65 -6.06
N PRO A 43 1.72 -6.07 -7.34
CA PRO A 43 1.48 -5.13 -8.44
C PRO A 43 0.11 -4.44 -8.33
N ARG A 44 -0.91 -5.13 -7.83
CA ARG A 44 -2.26 -4.55 -7.63
C ARG A 44 -2.27 -3.56 -6.47
N ILE A 45 -1.66 -3.91 -5.34
CA ILE A 45 -1.45 -3.02 -4.18
C ILE A 45 -0.71 -1.76 -4.61
N ARG A 46 0.33 -1.91 -5.44
CA ARG A 46 1.06 -0.76 -5.97
C ARG A 46 0.16 0.13 -6.84
N ALA A 47 -0.64 -0.45 -7.74
CA ALA A 47 -1.54 0.32 -8.59
C ALA A 47 -2.57 1.12 -7.78
N GLU A 48 -3.19 0.49 -6.78
CA GLU A 48 -4.14 1.16 -5.89
C GLU A 48 -3.46 2.22 -5.01
N ALA A 49 -2.28 1.93 -4.46
CA ALA A 49 -1.51 2.90 -3.69
C ALA A 49 -1.12 4.13 -4.53
N VAL A 50 -0.77 3.95 -5.81
CA VAL A 50 -0.49 5.07 -6.73
C VAL A 50 -1.72 5.96 -6.91
N LYS A 51 -2.91 5.36 -7.07
CA LYS A 51 -4.17 6.11 -7.16
C LYS A 51 -4.45 6.89 -5.88
N LEU A 52 -4.36 6.22 -4.73
CA LEU A 52 -4.52 6.84 -3.41
C LEU A 52 -3.54 7.99 -3.17
N HIS A 53 -2.31 7.85 -3.67
CA HIS A 53 -1.32 8.93 -3.61
C HIS A 53 -1.70 10.12 -4.50
N GLY A 54 -2.21 9.87 -5.71
CA GLY A 54 -2.76 10.92 -6.58
C GLY A 54 -4.00 11.60 -5.98
N GLU A 55 -4.78 10.89 -5.18
CA GLU A 55 -5.92 11.42 -4.40
C GLU A 55 -5.48 12.18 -3.13
N GLY A 56 -4.20 12.18 -2.78
CA GLY A 56 -3.69 12.80 -1.55
C GLY A 56 -4.01 12.03 -0.26
N LEU A 57 -4.49 10.79 -0.37
CA LEU A 57 -4.88 9.93 0.76
C LEU A 57 -3.75 9.04 1.28
N LEU A 58 -2.63 8.96 0.56
CA LEU A 58 -1.49 8.11 0.89
C LEU A 58 -0.17 8.75 0.47
N LEU A 59 0.87 8.58 1.29
CA LEU A 59 2.23 8.99 0.97
C LEU A 59 3.15 7.79 0.83
N PHE A 60 3.94 7.76 -0.24
CA PHE A 60 5.03 6.82 -0.37
C PHE A 60 6.24 7.38 0.39
N ILE A 61 6.79 6.60 1.31
CA ILE A 61 7.97 6.99 2.08
C ILE A 61 9.14 6.04 1.82
N ARG A 62 10.33 6.61 1.74
CA ARG A 62 11.60 5.87 1.64
C ARG A 62 12.64 6.59 2.48
N LYS A 63 13.30 5.85 3.39
CA LYS A 63 14.27 6.42 4.35
C LYS A 63 13.73 7.68 5.06
N LYS A 64 12.47 7.63 5.52
CA LYS A 64 11.75 8.74 6.17
C LYS A 64 11.47 9.98 5.30
N LYS A 65 11.69 9.90 3.98
CA LYS A 65 11.33 10.97 3.04
C LYS A 65 10.14 10.55 2.18
N VAL A 66 9.24 11.49 1.91
CA VAL A 66 8.19 11.31 0.91
C VAL A 66 8.83 11.21 -0.47
N VAL A 67 8.42 10.23 -1.27
CA VAL A 67 8.94 9.96 -2.60
C VAL A 67 7.79 9.70 -3.55
N SER A 68 7.92 10.06 -4.83
CA SER A 68 6.90 9.75 -5.83
C SER A 68 6.87 8.26 -6.15
N PRO A 69 5.69 7.65 -6.39
CA PRO A 69 5.56 6.22 -6.68
C PRO A 69 6.04 5.80 -8.07
N GLU A 70 6.17 6.76 -8.98
CA GLU A 70 6.65 6.57 -10.34
C GLU A 70 8.11 6.09 -10.34
N GLY A 71 8.38 4.98 -11.03
CA GLY A 71 9.74 4.43 -11.13
C GLY A 71 10.33 3.86 -9.82
N LEU A 72 9.60 3.88 -8.68
CA LEU A 72 10.10 3.29 -7.43
C LEU A 72 10.41 1.81 -7.61
N LYS A 73 11.66 1.42 -7.34
CA LYS A 73 12.09 0.03 -7.29
C LYS A 73 12.73 -0.24 -5.93
N GLY A 74 12.50 -1.44 -5.39
CA GLY A 74 13.05 -1.87 -4.11
C GLY A 74 12.17 -1.50 -2.91
N ILE A 75 12.81 -1.16 -1.79
CA ILE A 75 12.13 -0.99 -0.49
C ILE A 75 11.51 0.42 -0.38
N TYR A 76 10.20 0.45 -0.23
CA TYR A 76 9.39 1.62 0.10
C TYR A 76 8.31 1.23 1.12
N ARG A 77 7.71 2.22 1.77
CA ARG A 77 6.59 2.04 2.69
C ARG A 77 5.48 3.04 2.35
N PHE A 78 4.27 2.75 2.79
CA PHE A 78 3.16 3.67 2.76
C PHE A 78 3.02 4.33 4.12
N SER A 79 2.61 5.59 4.12
CA SER A 79 2.32 6.39 5.30
C SER A 79 1.02 7.13 5.04
N LYS A 80 0.28 7.42 6.11
CA LYS A 80 -0.80 8.38 6.02
C LYS A 80 -0.25 9.77 5.65
N PRO A 81 -1.00 10.58 4.89
CA PRO A 81 -0.73 12.00 4.78
C PRO A 81 -0.78 12.62 6.18
N GLU A 82 0.17 13.49 6.48
CA GLU A 82 0.11 14.31 7.69
C GLU A 82 -1.00 15.33 7.43
N GLN A 83 -2.23 15.00 7.86
CA GLN A 83 -3.29 16.00 7.92
C GLN A 83 -2.96 16.89 9.11
N GLU A 84 -2.57 18.13 8.79
CA GLU A 84 -2.41 19.23 9.75
C GLU A 84 -3.76 19.61 10.35
#